data_AF-A0A4Q7ZTQ8-F1
#
_entry.id   AF-A0A4Q7ZTQ8-F1
#
_cell.length_a   1.000
_cell.length_b   1.000
_cell.length_c   1.000
_cell.angle_alpha   90.00
_cell.angle_beta   90.00
_cell.angle_gamma   90.00
#
_symmetry.space_group_name_H-M   'P 1'
#
loop_
_entity.id
_entity.type
_entity.pdbx_description
1 polymer ?
#
loop_
_entity_poly.entity_id
_entity_poly.type
_entity_poly.pdbx_seq_one_letter_code
_entity_poly.pdbx_strand_id
1 'polypeptide(L)'
;MAQWYESAVDRRIREAQEQGEFDNLPGTGKPLADHGREYDEDWWIKDWLEREGAASAALPPTLALRREVEDLPAAVDRLRSEQAVRALVAEVNERIRQARVGLLDGPAVVLPPRDPDEVVGGWRARRSA
;
A
#
# COMPACT_ATOMS: atom_id res chain seq x y z
N MET A 1 45.46 35.41 5.36
CA MET A 1 44.07 35.90 5.52
C MET A 1 43.14 34.85 4.93
N ALA A 2 42.63 33.93 5.74
CA ALA A 2 41.78 32.83 5.25
C ALA A 2 40.42 33.39 4.82
N GLN A 3 40.05 33.15 3.56
CA GLN A 3 38.80 33.61 2.98
C GLN A 3 37.68 32.64 3.40
N TRP A 4 36.93 33.06 4.42
CA TRP A 4 35.71 32.42 4.89
C TRP A 4 34.61 32.65 3.86
N TYR A 5 34.50 31.75 2.89
CA TYR A 5 33.40 31.77 1.94
C TYR A 5 32.28 30.89 2.51
N GLU A 6 31.22 31.50 3.04
CA GLU A 6 30.00 30.79 3.41
C GLU A 6 29.23 30.48 2.12
N SER A 7 29.01 29.20 1.83
CA SER A 7 28.22 28.82 0.66
C SER A 7 26.78 29.29 0.82
N ALA A 8 26.07 29.47 -0.30
CA ALA A 8 24.64 29.81 -0.23
C ALA A 8 23.81 28.75 0.51
N VAL A 9 24.28 27.50 0.56
CA VAL A 9 23.66 26.42 1.32
C VAL A 9 23.89 26.61 2.82
N ASP A 10 25.14 26.86 3.23
CA ASP A 10 25.50 27.02 4.65
C ASP A 10 24.75 28.20 5.28
N ARG A 11 24.66 29.33 4.57
CA ARG A 11 23.91 30.50 5.01
C ARG A 11 22.43 30.19 5.23
N ARG A 12 21.80 29.43 4.33
CA ARG A 12 20.39 29.03 4.49
C ARG A 12 20.18 28.11 5.69
N ILE A 13 21.10 27.18 5.92
CA ILE A 13 21.04 26.29 7.10
C ILE A 13 21.13 27.12 8.39
N ARG A 14 22.08 28.07 8.45
CA ARG A 14 22.25 28.95 9.62
C ARG A 14 21.02 29.83 9.86
N GLU A 15 20.48 30.46 8.81
CA GLU A 15 19.27 31.29 8.93
C GLU A 15 18.07 30.47 9.42
N ALA A 16 17.87 29.24 8.92
CA ALA A 16 16.81 28.33 9.38
C ALA A 16 17.00 27.89 10.85
N GLN A 17 18.25 27.68 11.29
CA GLN A 17 18.57 27.43 12.71
C GLN A 17 18.26 28.65 13.59
N GLU A 18 18.67 29.86 13.19
CA GLU A 18 18.40 31.11 13.92
C GLU A 18 16.90 31.40 14.06
N GLN A 19 16.11 30.97 13.08
CA GLN A 19 14.64 31.10 13.08
C GLN A 19 13.93 29.98 13.86
N GLY A 20 14.66 28.99 14.37
CA GLY A 20 14.08 27.87 15.12
C GLY A 20 13.30 26.88 14.27
N GLU A 21 13.51 26.83 12.95
CA GLU A 21 12.78 25.90 12.06
C GLU A 21 13.06 24.41 12.42
N PHE A 22 14.15 24.15 13.14
CA PHE A 22 14.53 22.82 13.62
C PHE A 22 14.08 22.52 15.07
N ASP A 23 13.51 23.47 15.80
CA ASP A 23 13.22 23.30 17.24
C ASP A 23 12.06 22.33 17.52
N ASN A 24 11.13 22.16 16.57
CA ASN A 24 9.93 21.31 16.72
C ASN A 24 9.78 20.30 15.58
N LEU A 25 10.87 19.64 15.21
CA LEU A 25 10.81 18.59 14.20
C LEU A 25 9.91 17.43 14.64
N PRO A 26 9.17 16.82 13.69
CA PRO A 26 8.45 15.58 13.95
C PRO A 26 9.41 14.51 14.47
N GLY A 27 9.23 14.09 15.72
CA GLY A 27 10.08 13.07 16.34
C GLY A 27 11.08 13.59 17.38
N THR A 28 11.19 14.91 17.60
CA THR A 28 12.05 15.46 18.66
C THR A 28 11.70 14.85 20.02
N GLY A 29 12.71 14.28 20.69
CA GLY A 29 12.57 13.64 22.01
C GLY A 29 11.89 12.27 22.01
N LYS A 30 11.46 11.75 20.86
CA LYS A 30 10.92 10.40 20.74
C LYS A 30 12.04 9.41 20.40
N PRO A 31 11.95 8.14 20.86
CA PRO A 31 12.84 7.10 20.36
C PRO A 31 12.70 6.98 18.84
N LEU A 32 13.79 6.60 18.17
CA LEU A 32 13.74 6.25 16.75
C LEU A 32 12.64 5.21 16.51
N ALA A 33 11.90 5.34 15.40
CA ALA A 33 10.77 4.45 15.11
C ALA A 33 11.16 2.97 15.12
N ASP A 34 12.41 2.67 14.73
CA ASP A 34 12.97 1.32 14.66
C ASP A 34 13.88 0.97 15.85
N HIS A 35 13.80 1.72 16.95
CA HIS A 35 14.63 1.46 18.12
C HIS A 35 14.38 0.03 18.67
N GLY A 36 15.41 -0.81 18.63
CA GLY A 36 15.35 -2.20 19.10
C GLY A 36 14.94 -3.21 18.03
N ARG A 37 14.73 -2.78 16.79
CA ARG A 37 14.61 -3.68 15.64
C ARG A 37 16.00 -4.13 15.17
N GLU A 38 16.07 -5.36 14.68
CA GLU A 38 17.28 -5.87 14.02
C GLU A 38 17.53 -5.06 12.74
N TYR A 39 18.80 -4.76 12.44
CA TYR A 39 19.17 -3.99 11.27
C TYR A 39 18.87 -4.78 9.99
N ASP A 40 18.08 -4.19 9.11
CA ASP A 40 17.67 -4.77 7.84
C ASP A 40 18.28 -3.94 6.71
N GLU A 41 19.07 -4.55 5.82
CA GLU A 41 19.73 -3.82 4.72
C GLU A 41 18.72 -3.12 3.79
N ASP A 42 17.51 -3.66 3.68
CA ASP A 42 16.42 -3.14 2.84
C ASP A 42 15.49 -2.17 3.59
N TRP A 43 15.85 -1.72 4.81
CA TRP A 43 14.99 -0.86 5.66
C TRP A 43 14.48 0.38 4.92
N TRP A 44 15.34 1.03 4.14
CA TRP A 44 15.02 2.26 3.42
C TRP A 44 14.07 2.01 2.24
N ILE A 45 14.16 0.83 1.60
CA ILE A 45 13.24 0.42 0.52
C ILE A 45 11.87 0.18 1.11
N LYS A 46 11.79 -0.52 2.25
CA LYS A 46 10.53 -0.81 2.96
C LYS A 46 9.87 0.47 3.44
N ASP A 47 10.62 1.36 4.09
CA ASP A 47 10.14 2.67 4.52
C ASP A 47 9.66 3.52 3.33
N TRP A 48 10.37 3.51 2.20
CA TRP A 48 9.94 4.19 0.98
C TRP A 48 8.66 3.57 0.38
N LEU A 49 8.58 2.24 0.27
CA LEU A 49 7.41 1.53 -0.23
C LEU A 49 6.16 1.78 0.62
N GLU A 50 6.32 1.87 1.94
CA GLU A 50 5.25 2.20 2.87
C GLU A 50 4.81 3.66 2.73
N ARG A 51 5.77 4.61 2.71
CA ARG A 51 5.50 6.05 2.58
C ARG A 51 4.80 6.41 1.28
N GLU A 52 5.23 5.83 0.17
CA GLU A 52 4.66 6.10 -1.16
C GLU A 52 3.43 5.24 -1.46
N GLY A 53 3.05 4.32 -0.56
CA GLY A 53 2.00 3.33 -0.83
C GLY A 53 2.35 2.38 -1.99
N ALA A 54 3.63 2.30 -2.36
CA ALA A 54 4.14 1.51 -3.48
C ALA A 54 4.30 0.02 -3.14
N ALA A 55 4.08 -0.39 -1.89
CA ALA A 55 4.11 -1.80 -1.48
C ALA A 55 3.20 -2.69 -2.34
N SER A 56 2.04 -2.20 -2.77
CA SER A 56 1.16 -2.93 -3.70
C SER A 56 1.63 -2.90 -5.16
N ALA A 57 2.40 -1.88 -5.56
CA ALA A 57 2.96 -1.75 -6.91
C ALA A 57 4.17 -2.67 -7.13
N ALA A 58 4.84 -3.10 -6.04
CA ALA A 58 5.96 -4.03 -6.08
C ALA A 58 5.54 -5.51 -6.09
N LEU A 59 4.25 -5.83 -5.95
CA LEU A 59 3.78 -7.21 -5.95
C LEU A 59 3.68 -7.76 -7.38
N PRO A 60 4.17 -8.99 -7.63
CA PRO A 60 3.83 -9.72 -8.84
C PRO A 60 2.31 -9.79 -9.05
N PRO A 61 1.81 -9.74 -10.29
CA PRO A 61 0.38 -9.79 -10.61
C PRO A 61 -0.40 -10.89 -9.89
N THR A 62 0.18 -12.08 -9.72
CA THR A 62 -0.50 -13.19 -9.01
C THR A 62 -0.66 -12.93 -7.51
N LEU A 63 0.27 -12.22 -6.85
CA LEU A 63 0.14 -11.83 -5.44
C LEU A 63 -0.81 -10.64 -5.27
N ALA A 64 -0.82 -9.69 -6.21
CA ALA A 64 -1.81 -8.62 -6.23
C ALA A 64 -3.24 -9.19 -6.34
N LEU A 65 -3.45 -10.20 -7.19
CA LEU A 65 -4.75 -10.89 -7.32
C LEU A 65 -5.17 -11.59 -6.01
N ARG A 66 -4.22 -12.17 -5.27
CA ARG A 66 -4.54 -12.77 -3.95
C ARG A 66 -5.08 -11.73 -2.99
N ARG A 67 -4.40 -10.59 -2.89
CA ARG A 67 -4.84 -9.47 -2.06
C ARG A 67 -6.21 -8.95 -2.48
N GLU A 68 -6.44 -8.80 -3.78
CA GLU A 68 -7.74 -8.35 -4.28
C GLU A 68 -8.87 -9.31 -3.93
N VAL A 69 -8.62 -10.62 -3.97
CA VAL A 69 -9.60 -11.63 -3.54
C VAL A 69 -9.89 -11.53 -2.04
N GLU A 70 -8.89 -11.19 -1.21
CA GLU A 70 -9.05 -10.93 0.22
C GLU A 70 -9.84 -9.64 0.48
N ASP A 71 -9.59 -8.59 -0.30
CA ASP A 71 -10.24 -7.27 -0.19
C ASP A 71 -11.66 -7.24 -0.81
N LEU A 72 -12.03 -8.26 -1.59
CA LEU A 72 -13.31 -8.33 -2.31
C LEU A 72 -14.54 -8.06 -1.43
N PRO A 73 -14.68 -8.61 -0.20
CA PRO A 73 -15.82 -8.32 0.67
C PRO A 73 -15.95 -6.82 1.00
N ALA A 74 -14.84 -6.16 1.32
CA ALA A 74 -14.83 -4.72 1.61
C ALA A 74 -15.09 -3.89 0.35
N ALA A 75 -14.63 -4.36 -0.82
CA ALA A 75 -14.90 -3.70 -2.10
C ALA A 75 -16.38 -3.75 -2.47
N VAL A 76 -17.04 -4.91 -2.35
CA VAL A 76 -18.48 -5.04 -2.66
C VAL A 76 -19.36 -4.23 -1.72
N ASP A 77 -18.97 -4.05 -0.46
CA ASP A 77 -19.73 -3.26 0.52
C ASP A 77 -19.82 -1.78 0.15
N ARG A 78 -18.87 -1.27 -0.64
CA ARG A 78 -18.89 0.11 -1.16
C ARG A 78 -19.83 0.28 -2.36
N LEU A 79 -20.23 -0.81 -3.02
CA LEU A 79 -21.09 -0.79 -4.19
C LEU A 79 -22.56 -0.59 -3.82
N ARG A 80 -23.30 0.08 -4.72
CA ARG A 80 -24.70 0.48 -4.50
C ARG A 80 -25.72 -0.37 -5.25
N SER A 81 -25.30 -1.24 -6.16
CA SER A 81 -26.19 -2.10 -6.93
C SER A 81 -25.67 -3.53 -7.01
N GLU A 82 -26.58 -4.48 -7.05
CA GLU A 82 -26.25 -5.90 -7.27
C GLU A 82 -25.53 -6.11 -8.61
N GLN A 83 -25.96 -5.40 -9.65
CA GLN A 83 -25.30 -5.49 -10.96
C GLN A 83 -23.81 -5.14 -10.87
N ALA A 84 -23.46 -4.09 -10.11
CA ALA A 84 -22.07 -3.72 -9.89
C ALA A 84 -21.32 -4.79 -9.09
N VAL A 85 -21.94 -5.38 -8.07
CA VAL A 85 -21.36 -6.49 -7.30
C VAL A 85 -21.07 -7.69 -8.19
N ARG A 86 -22.04 -8.12 -9.01
CA ARG A 86 -21.87 -9.24 -9.95
C ARG A 86 -20.80 -8.95 -11.00
N ALA A 87 -20.73 -7.72 -11.51
CA ALA A 87 -19.71 -7.31 -12.46
C ALA A 87 -18.30 -7.40 -11.86
N LEU A 88 -18.11 -6.88 -10.64
CA LEU A 88 -16.82 -6.94 -9.94
C LEU A 88 -16.40 -8.41 -9.68
N VAL A 89 -17.33 -9.25 -9.23
CA VAL A 89 -17.04 -10.67 -9.00
C VAL A 89 -16.66 -11.38 -10.31
N ALA A 90 -17.34 -11.08 -11.42
CA ALA A 90 -17.02 -11.64 -12.73
C ALA A 90 -15.61 -11.23 -13.20
N GLU A 91 -15.22 -9.97 -13.00
CA GLU A 91 -13.89 -9.46 -13.34
C GLU A 91 -12.77 -10.14 -12.51
N VAL A 92 -12.99 -10.30 -11.21
CA VAL A 92 -12.06 -11.03 -10.33
C VAL A 92 -11.96 -12.50 -10.75
N ASN A 93 -13.09 -13.14 -11.06
CA ASN A 93 -13.11 -14.54 -11.52
C ASN A 93 -12.37 -14.74 -12.84
N GLU A 94 -12.49 -13.80 -13.79
CA GLU A 94 -11.75 -13.86 -15.04
C GLU A 94 -10.23 -13.76 -14.81
N ARG A 95 -9.78 -12.89 -13.90
CA ARG A 95 -8.36 -12.82 -13.52
C ARG A 95 -7.88 -14.07 -12.77
N ILE A 96 -8.71 -14.67 -11.92
CA ILE A 96 -8.45 -15.98 -11.32
C ILE A 96 -8.27 -17.05 -12.39
N ARG A 97 -9.11 -17.04 -13.43
CA ARG A 97 -8.99 -17.96 -14.57
C ARG A 97 -7.65 -17.75 -15.28
N GLN A 98 -7.27 -16.50 -15.58
CA GLN A 98 -5.99 -16.15 -16.21
C GLN A 98 -4.78 -16.60 -15.38
N ALA A 99 -4.79 -16.37 -14.06
CA ALA A 99 -3.75 -16.86 -13.15
C ALA A 99 -3.60 -18.39 -13.23
N ARG A 100 -4.72 -19.10 -13.19
CA ARG A 100 -4.74 -20.58 -13.20
C ARG A 100 -4.19 -21.18 -14.49
N VAL A 101 -4.40 -20.52 -15.64
CA VAL A 101 -3.86 -20.96 -16.93
C VAL A 101 -2.45 -20.44 -17.22
N GLY A 102 -1.81 -19.78 -16.24
CA GLY A 102 -0.43 -19.30 -16.36
C GLY A 102 -0.26 -18.04 -17.22
N LEU A 103 -1.32 -17.24 -17.38
CA LEU A 103 -1.27 -15.98 -18.14
C LEU A 103 -0.90 -14.76 -17.29
N LEU A 104 -0.63 -14.93 -15.99
CA LEU A 104 -0.19 -13.86 -15.09
C LEU A 104 1.20 -14.15 -14.55
N ASP A 105 2.06 -13.14 -14.60
CA ASP A 105 3.43 -13.22 -14.08
C ASP A 105 3.44 -13.38 -12.55
N GLY A 106 4.35 -14.22 -12.06
CA GLY A 106 4.58 -14.44 -10.64
C GLY A 106 4.49 -15.90 -10.21
N PRO A 107 4.60 -16.17 -8.90
CA PRO A 107 4.47 -17.52 -8.37
C PRO A 107 3.06 -18.08 -8.65
N ALA A 108 2.95 -19.40 -8.76
CA ALA A 108 1.66 -20.06 -8.97
C ALA A 108 0.74 -19.84 -7.77
N VAL A 109 -0.48 -19.35 -8.02
CA VAL A 109 -1.48 -19.12 -6.98
C VAL A 109 -2.73 -19.94 -7.27
N VAL A 110 -3.15 -20.73 -6.29
CA VAL A 110 -4.40 -21.51 -6.35
C VAL A 110 -5.50 -20.73 -5.63
N LEU A 111 -6.25 -19.91 -6.38
CA LEU A 111 -7.42 -19.18 -5.88
C LEU A 111 -8.70 -19.84 -6.39
N PRO A 112 -9.66 -20.21 -5.52
CA PRO A 112 -10.99 -20.65 -5.95
C PRO A 112 -11.78 -19.49 -6.57
N PRO A 113 -12.54 -19.70 -7.67
CA PRO A 113 -13.48 -18.70 -8.15
C PRO A 113 -14.54 -18.42 -7.06
N ARG A 114 -15.08 -17.21 -7.05
CA ARG A 114 -16.12 -16.77 -6.12
C ARG A 114 -17.48 -16.92 -6.75
N ASP A 115 -18.43 -17.49 -6.02
CA ASP A 115 -19.82 -17.57 -6.47
C ASP A 115 -20.47 -16.17 -6.40
N PRO A 116 -20.93 -15.60 -7.53
CA PRO A 116 -21.61 -14.31 -7.53
C PRO A 116 -22.86 -14.29 -6.65
N ASP A 117 -23.61 -15.39 -6.57
CA ASP A 117 -24.85 -15.45 -5.80
C ASP A 117 -24.58 -15.44 -4.30
N GLU A 118 -23.56 -16.17 -3.83
CA GLU A 118 -23.12 -16.12 -2.43
C GLU A 118 -22.64 -14.72 -2.02
N VAL A 119 -21.84 -14.07 -2.88
CA VAL A 119 -21.30 -12.73 -2.61
C VAL A 119 -22.42 -11.69 -2.57
N VAL A 120 -23.37 -11.75 -3.50
CA VAL A 120 -24.55 -10.88 -3.52
C VAL A 120 -25.43 -11.13 -2.29
N GLY A 121 -25.63 -12.39 -1.91
CA GLY A 121 -26.40 -12.77 -0.72
C GLY A 121 -25.81 -12.14 0.55
N GLY A 122 -24.50 -12.28 0.74
CA GLY A 122 -23.78 -11.66 1.86
C GLY A 122 -23.84 -10.13 1.85
N TRP A 123 -23.67 -9.50 0.68
CA TRP A 123 -23.79 -8.05 0.51
C TRP A 123 -25.19 -7.53 0.87
N ARG A 124 -26.26 -8.18 0.39
CA ARG A 124 -27.64 -7.81 0.73
C ARG A 124 -27.92 -7.95 2.22
N ALA A 125 -27.46 -9.03 2.85
CA ALA A 125 -27.64 -9.26 4.28
C ALA A 125 -27.00 -8.14 5.12
N ARG A 126 -25.74 -7.76 4.82
CA ARG A 126 -25.04 -6.68 5.54
C ARG A 126 -25.69 -5.31 5.37
N ARG A 127 -26.38 -5.06 4.26
CA ARG A 127 -27.10 -3.80 4.02
C ARG A 127 -28.49 -3.74 4.65
N SER A 128 -29.05 -4.89 5.00
CA SER A 128 -30.38 -5.00 5.60
C SER A 128 -30.31 -5.08 7.13
N ALA A 129 -29.11 -5.27 7.69
CA ALA A 129 -28.81 -5.21 9.12
C ALA A 129 -28.48 -3.77 9.55
#